data_AF-A0A9E2BWV0-F1
#
_entry.id   AF-A0A9E2BWV0-F1
#
_cell.length_a   1.000
_cell.length_b   1.000
_cell.length_c   1.000
_cell.angle_alpha   90.00
_cell.angle_beta   90.00
_cell.angle_gamma   90.00
#
_symmetry.space_group_name_H-M   'P 1'
#
loop_
_entity.id
_entity.type
_entity.pdbx_description
1 polymer ?
#
loop_
_entity_poly.entity_id
_entity_poly.type
_entity_poly.pdbx_seq_one_letter_code
_entity_poly.pdbx_strand_id
1 'polypeptide(L)'
;MKIINNSFYHCEYGMSIGGISIVNNNILISGSEIGLWNAQVNPLYVPIGDYNCVWNWGSANYNDRWNFGDHSFSLDPLFADTVAFRLMPNSPCIDTGDPSLFDPDGSRSDIGAWGGPNAY
;
A
#
# COMPACT_ATOMS: atom_id res chain seq x y z
N MET A 1 2.86 -14.59 2.89
CA MET A 1 1.76 -14.26 1.94
C MET A 1 2.20 -13.10 1.04
N LYS A 2 1.59 -12.88 -0.14
CA LYS A 2 1.81 -11.66 -0.95
C LYS A 2 0.53 -10.84 -0.98
N ILE A 3 0.63 -9.55 -0.68
CA ILE A 3 -0.47 -8.59 -0.70
C ILE A 3 0.03 -7.44 -1.56
N ILE A 4 -0.43 -7.43 -2.81
CA ILE A 4 0.10 -6.55 -3.86
C ILE A 4 -1.05 -5.89 -4.61
N ASN A 5 -0.93 -4.59 -4.88
CA ASN A 5 -1.91 -3.81 -5.66
C ASN A 5 -3.32 -3.85 -5.05
N ASN A 6 -3.45 -3.45 -3.79
CA ASN A 6 -4.74 -3.32 -3.09
C ASN A 6 -4.95 -1.88 -2.60
N SER A 7 -6.21 -1.53 -2.32
CA SER A 7 -6.58 -0.27 -1.67
C SER A 7 -7.42 -0.54 -0.43
N PHE A 8 -6.93 -0.10 0.74
CA PHE A 8 -7.58 -0.22 2.03
C PHE A 8 -8.05 1.18 2.46
N TYR A 9 -9.35 1.38 2.57
CA TYR A 9 -9.96 2.68 2.84
C TYR A 9 -10.89 2.62 4.03
N HIS A 10 -10.79 3.61 4.92
CA HIS A 10 -11.75 3.85 6.00
C HIS A 10 -11.99 2.64 6.93
N CYS A 11 -10.89 2.00 7.34
CA CYS A 11 -10.88 0.88 8.27
C CYS A 11 -10.21 1.28 9.59
N GLU A 12 -10.45 0.51 10.66
CA GLU A 12 -9.77 0.74 11.94
C GLU A 12 -8.27 0.53 11.79
N TYR A 13 -7.89 -0.67 11.34
CA TYR A 13 -6.54 -1.01 10.91
C TYR A 13 -6.53 -1.25 9.41
N GLY A 14 -5.59 -0.64 8.69
CA GLY A 14 -5.44 -0.86 7.25
C GLY A 14 -5.01 -2.29 6.98
N MET A 15 -4.01 -2.75 7.72
CA MET A 15 -3.61 -4.14 7.75
C MET A 15 -2.94 -4.49 9.08
N SER A 16 -3.50 -5.50 9.75
CA SER A 16 -2.89 -6.16 10.91
C SER A 16 -2.36 -7.52 10.47
N ILE A 17 -1.05 -7.64 10.33
CA ILE A 17 -0.42 -8.83 9.76
C ILE A 17 0.60 -9.45 10.72
N GLY A 18 0.58 -10.79 10.79
CA GLY A 18 1.61 -11.58 11.46
C GLY A 18 2.27 -12.54 10.47
N GLY A 19 3.58 -12.73 10.61
CA GLY A 19 4.36 -13.68 9.82
C GLY A 19 5.10 -13.04 8.65
N ILE A 20 5.90 -13.85 7.93
CA ILE A 20 6.62 -13.39 6.74
C ILE A 20 5.62 -13.18 5.60
N SER A 21 5.43 -11.91 5.25
CA SER A 21 4.60 -11.48 4.12
C SER A 21 5.28 -10.37 3.35
N ILE A 22 4.97 -10.30 2.05
CA ILE A 22 5.41 -9.24 1.15
C ILE A 22 4.19 -8.36 0.89
N VAL A 23 4.33 -7.08 1.23
CA VAL A 23 3.27 -6.08 1.22
C VAL A 23 3.75 -4.95 0.32
N ASN A 24 3.44 -5.00 -0.98
CA ASN A 24 3.96 -4.02 -1.94
C ASN A 24 2.86 -3.37 -2.77
N ASN A 25 3.08 -2.18 -3.30
CA ASN A 25 2.15 -1.52 -4.23
C ASN A 25 0.73 -1.33 -3.66
N ASN A 26 0.55 -1.23 -2.34
CA ASN A 26 -0.77 -1.02 -1.75
C ASN A 26 -0.99 0.46 -1.39
N ILE A 27 -2.24 0.91 -1.50
CA ILE A 27 -2.70 2.17 -0.92
C ILE A 27 -3.44 1.85 0.38
N LEU A 28 -3.05 2.50 1.48
CA LEU A 28 -3.71 2.43 2.77
C LEU A 28 -4.05 3.84 3.22
N ILE A 29 -5.35 4.17 3.32
CA ILE A 29 -5.83 5.54 3.45
C ILE A 29 -6.96 5.72 4.47
N SER A 30 -6.89 6.80 5.24
CA SER A 30 -8.02 7.39 5.99
C SER A 30 -8.68 6.45 6.98
N GLY A 31 -7.88 5.69 7.74
CA GLY A 31 -8.39 4.88 8.83
C GLY A 31 -8.17 5.46 10.22
N SER A 32 -8.80 4.87 11.22
CA SER A 32 -8.87 5.47 12.57
C SER A 32 -7.69 5.12 13.47
N GLU A 33 -7.03 3.98 13.27
CA GLU A 33 -5.89 3.55 14.09
C GLU A 33 -4.59 3.51 13.27
N ILE A 34 -4.16 2.31 12.87
CA ILE A 34 -2.84 2.10 12.26
C ILE A 34 -2.99 1.60 10.82
N GLY A 35 -2.23 2.21 9.91
CA GLY A 35 -2.21 1.79 8.51
C GLY A 35 -1.62 0.41 8.32
N LEU A 36 -0.32 0.27 8.60
CA LEU A 36 0.38 -1.00 8.58
C LEU A 36 0.85 -1.37 9.99
N TRP A 37 0.20 -2.38 10.56
CA TRP A 37 0.53 -2.92 11.87
C TRP A 37 1.12 -4.32 11.76
N ASN A 38 2.34 -4.50 12.27
CA ASN A 38 2.89 -5.83 12.46
C ASN A 38 2.42 -6.39 13.82
N ALA A 39 1.42 -7.27 13.80
CA ALA A 39 0.88 -7.92 15.00
C ALA A 39 1.77 -9.06 15.55
N GLN A 40 2.89 -9.37 14.90
CA GLN A 40 3.81 -10.43 15.32
C GLN A 40 4.77 -9.93 16.41
N VAL A 41 4.84 -10.66 17.53
CA VAL A 41 5.81 -10.41 18.61
C VAL A 41 7.17 -11.10 18.40
N ASN A 42 7.25 -12.07 17.48
CA ASN A 42 8.49 -12.82 17.22
C ASN A 42 9.36 -12.09 16.17
N PRO A 43 10.58 -11.65 16.52
CA PRO A 43 11.44 -10.86 15.65
C PRO A 43 12.00 -11.61 14.44
N LEU A 44 11.80 -12.93 14.33
CA LEU A 44 12.25 -13.73 13.18
C LEU A 44 11.28 -13.69 12.00
N TYR A 45 10.05 -13.20 12.20
CA TYR A 45 9.00 -13.23 11.19
C TYR A 45 8.47 -11.82 10.96
N VAL A 46 9.32 -11.00 10.34
CA VAL A 46 9.05 -9.59 10.07
C VAL A 46 8.47 -9.45 8.66
N PRO A 47 7.30 -8.80 8.49
CA PRO A 47 6.78 -8.46 7.18
C PRO A 47 7.75 -7.55 6.41
N ILE A 48 7.81 -7.75 5.10
CA ILE A 48 8.57 -6.92 4.18
C ILE A 48 7.57 -6.03 3.45
N GLY A 49 7.84 -4.73 3.40
CA GLY A 49 7.00 -3.81 2.66
C GLY A 49 7.81 -2.84 1.81
N ASP A 50 7.38 -2.58 0.59
CA ASP A 50 7.97 -1.55 -0.27
C ASP A 50 6.95 -0.98 -1.24
N TYR A 51 7.18 0.20 -1.80
CA TYR A 51 6.26 0.84 -2.75
C TYR A 51 4.80 0.93 -2.26
N ASN A 52 4.57 1.13 -0.96
CA ASN A 52 3.22 1.37 -0.45
C ASN A 52 2.98 2.87 -0.27
N CYS A 53 1.76 3.30 -0.53
CA CYS A 53 1.28 4.63 -0.16
C CYS A 53 0.43 4.51 1.11
N VAL A 54 0.95 4.95 2.26
CA VAL A 54 0.23 4.88 3.54
C VAL A 54 0.02 6.28 4.08
N TRP A 55 -1.22 6.74 4.08
CA TRP A 55 -1.55 8.16 4.32
C TRP A 55 -2.77 8.35 5.21
N ASN A 56 -2.69 9.36 6.08
CA ASN A 56 -3.80 9.86 6.92
C ASN A 56 -4.39 8.79 7.85
N TRP A 57 -3.57 8.25 8.76
CA TRP A 57 -3.99 7.31 9.80
C TRP A 57 -4.03 7.98 11.18
N GLY A 58 -5.09 7.72 11.95
CA GLY A 58 -5.35 8.42 13.20
C GLY A 58 -4.26 8.25 14.26
N SER A 59 -3.75 7.02 14.42
CA SER A 59 -2.69 6.70 15.40
C SER A 59 -1.30 6.74 14.75
N ALA A 60 -1.08 5.97 13.68
CA ALA A 60 0.18 5.98 12.93
C ALA A 60 0.03 5.36 11.54
N ASN A 61 0.81 5.81 10.57
CA ASN A 61 0.89 5.12 9.28
C ASN A 61 1.50 3.72 9.43
N TYR A 62 2.53 3.58 10.27
CA TYR A 62 3.27 2.34 10.48
C TYR A 62 3.46 2.10 11.97
N ASN A 63 3.27 0.86 12.42
CA ASN A 63 3.51 0.47 13.80
C ASN A 63 4.20 -0.90 13.89
N ASP A 64 4.99 -1.04 14.95
CA ASP A 64 5.86 -2.19 15.22
C ASP A 64 6.93 -2.42 14.15
N ARG A 65 7.66 -3.52 14.27
CA ARG A 65 8.85 -3.80 13.46
C ARG A 65 8.45 -4.20 12.03
N TRP A 66 8.96 -3.49 11.05
CA TRP A 66 8.84 -3.82 9.62
C TRP A 66 10.22 -3.87 8.97
N ASN A 67 10.35 -4.63 7.89
CA ASN A 67 11.51 -4.54 7.00
C ASN A 67 11.10 -3.79 5.75
N PHE A 68 11.20 -2.46 5.78
CA PHE A 68 10.82 -1.62 4.64
C PHE A 68 11.95 -1.52 3.61
N GLY A 69 11.57 -1.50 2.33
CA GLY A 69 12.37 -0.86 1.31
C GLY A 69 12.19 0.67 1.34
N ASP A 70 12.97 1.37 0.52
CA ASP A 70 13.09 2.83 0.58
C ASP A 70 11.98 3.58 -0.21
N HIS A 71 11.05 2.86 -0.84
CA HIS A 71 10.14 3.42 -1.84
C HIS A 71 8.69 3.53 -1.38
N SER A 72 8.39 3.18 -0.13
CA SER A 72 7.08 3.50 0.46
C SER A 72 7.03 4.98 0.86
N PHE A 73 5.86 5.60 0.71
CA PHE A 73 5.67 7.03 1.00
C PHE A 73 4.31 7.32 1.63
N SER A 74 4.14 8.54 2.12
CA SER A 74 2.93 9.02 2.79
C SER A 74 2.49 10.34 2.17
N LEU A 75 1.75 10.26 1.08
CA LEU A 75 1.12 11.38 0.38
C LEU A 75 -0.33 11.04 0.07
N ASP A 76 -1.17 12.05 -0.13
CA ASP A 76 -2.55 11.82 -0.55
C ASP A 76 -2.54 11.07 -1.90
N PRO A 77 -3.15 9.87 -2.02
CA PRO A 77 -3.22 9.13 -3.26
C PRO A 77 -4.12 9.79 -4.29
N LEU A 78 -4.86 10.84 -3.96
CA LEU A 78 -5.67 11.63 -4.90
C LEU A 78 -6.66 10.74 -5.67
N PHE A 79 -7.51 10.02 -4.93
CA PHE A 79 -8.60 9.27 -5.54
C PHE A 79 -9.62 10.21 -6.18
N ALA A 80 -10.02 9.92 -7.42
CA ALA A 80 -11.11 10.61 -8.10
C ALA A 80 -12.46 10.32 -7.44
N ASP A 81 -12.60 9.13 -6.84
CA ASP A 81 -13.77 8.69 -6.10
C ASP A 81 -13.40 7.58 -5.08
N THR A 82 -14.26 7.36 -4.09
CA THR A 82 -14.08 6.33 -3.05
C THR A 82 -14.93 5.08 -3.28
N VAL A 83 -15.40 4.86 -4.50
CA VAL A 83 -16.24 3.71 -4.88
C VAL A 83 -15.43 2.72 -5.70
N ALA A 84 -14.85 3.20 -6.80
CA ALA A 84 -13.94 2.49 -7.66
C ALA A 84 -12.49 2.66 -7.22
N PHE A 85 -12.13 3.73 -6.48
CA PHE A 85 -10.74 4.02 -6.10
C PHE A 85 -9.82 4.27 -7.30
N ARG A 86 -10.34 4.92 -8.35
CA ARG A 86 -9.51 5.39 -9.47
C ARG A 86 -8.66 6.57 -9.04
N LEU A 87 -7.41 6.60 -9.49
CA LEU A 87 -6.50 7.71 -9.23
C LEU A 87 -6.82 8.88 -10.17
N MET A 88 -6.66 10.11 -9.67
CA MET A 88 -6.61 11.29 -10.54
C MET A 88 -5.30 11.29 -11.34
N PRO A 89 -5.26 11.90 -12.55
CA PRO A 89 -4.06 11.89 -13.40
C PRO A 89 -2.79 12.48 -12.76
N ASN A 90 -2.93 13.30 -11.72
CA ASN A 90 -1.82 13.92 -10.99
C ASN A 90 -1.50 13.21 -9.65
N SER A 91 -2.04 12.01 -9.42
CA SER A 91 -1.78 11.24 -8.22
C SER A 91 -0.28 10.88 -8.10
N PRO A 92 0.30 10.97 -6.88
CA PRO A 92 1.66 10.51 -6.65
C PRO A 92 1.81 8.98 -6.78
N CYS A 93 0.69 8.24 -6.89
CA CYS A 93 0.68 6.79 -7.03
C CYS A 93 0.75 6.31 -8.49
N ILE A 94 0.65 7.22 -9.47
CA ILE A 94 0.75 6.88 -10.89
C ILE A 94 2.18 6.52 -11.29
N ASP A 95 2.40 5.39 -11.95
CA ASP A 95 3.70 4.93 -12.45
C ASP A 95 4.82 4.86 -11.40
N THR A 96 4.46 4.62 -10.13
CA THR A 96 5.41 4.68 -8.99
C THR A 96 5.56 3.37 -8.21
N GLY A 97 4.85 2.31 -8.59
CA GLY A 97 4.90 0.99 -7.92
C GLY A 97 6.19 0.21 -8.18
N ASP A 98 6.29 -1.05 -7.76
CA ASP A 98 7.47 -1.89 -8.04
C ASP A 98 7.88 -1.83 -9.54
N PRO A 99 9.13 -1.45 -9.90
CA PRO A 99 9.60 -1.35 -11.28
C PRO A 99 9.59 -2.66 -12.08
N SER A 100 9.40 -3.80 -11.42
CA SER A 100 9.27 -5.11 -12.06
C SER A 100 7.82 -5.46 -12.44
N LEU A 101 6.85 -4.64 -12.03
CA LEU A 101 5.43 -4.78 -12.36
C LEU A 101 5.03 -3.69 -13.36
N PHE A 102 4.22 -4.06 -14.34
CA PHE A 102 3.79 -3.18 -15.41
C PHE A 102 2.28 -3.24 -15.57
N ASP A 103 1.71 -2.09 -15.93
CA ASP A 103 0.32 -1.98 -16.36
C ASP A 103 0.18 -2.51 -17.81
N PRO A 104 -1.05 -2.82 -18.29
CA PRO A 104 -1.25 -3.41 -19.61
C PRO A 104 -0.78 -2.55 -20.79
N ASP A 105 -0.64 -1.24 -20.60
CA ASP A 105 -0.09 -0.32 -21.61
C ASP A 105 1.45 -0.30 -21.64
N GLY A 106 2.09 -1.03 -20.72
CA GLY A 106 3.53 -1.17 -20.59
C GLY A 106 4.19 -0.10 -19.71
N SER A 107 3.43 0.81 -19.10
CA SER A 107 3.97 1.72 -18.08
C SER A 107 4.33 0.95 -16.81
N ARG A 108 5.08 1.60 -15.92
CA ARG A 108 5.40 1.04 -14.60
C ARG A 108 4.10 0.96 -13.81
N SER A 109 3.87 -0.13 -13.09
CA SER A 109 2.63 -0.31 -12.30
C SER A 109 2.31 0.90 -11.43
N ASP A 110 1.06 1.35 -11.46
CA ASP A 110 0.49 2.20 -10.42
C ASP A 110 0.54 1.49 -9.05
N ILE A 111 0.56 2.28 -7.97
CA ILE A 111 0.30 1.77 -6.61
C ILE A 111 -1.21 1.76 -6.39
N GLY A 112 -1.75 0.66 -5.84
CA GLY A 112 -3.18 0.53 -5.51
C GLY A 112 -3.94 -0.48 -6.35
N ALA A 113 -5.26 -0.52 -6.17
CA ALA A 113 -6.16 -1.53 -6.72
C ALA A 113 -6.22 -1.61 -8.26
N TRP A 114 -5.79 -0.55 -8.94
CA TRP A 114 -5.79 -0.44 -10.40
C TRP A 114 -4.40 -0.50 -11.02
N GLY A 115 -3.37 -0.83 -10.24
CA GLY A 115 -2.05 -1.07 -10.78
C GLY A 115 -1.76 -2.56 -10.99
N GLY A 116 -0.77 -2.81 -11.83
CA GLY A 116 -0.23 -4.12 -12.15
C GLY A 116 -0.83 -4.71 -13.42
N PRO A 117 -0.40 -5.93 -13.80
CA PRO A 117 -0.65 -6.51 -15.12
C PRO A 117 -2.13 -6.85 -15.41
N ASN A 118 -2.99 -6.75 -14.40
CA ASN A 118 -4.43 -7.01 -14.51
C ASN A 118 -5.27 -5.73 -14.37
N ALA A 119 -4.65 -4.55 -14.42
CA ALA A 119 -5.37 -3.28 -14.48
C ALA A 119 -6.30 -3.25 -15.71
N TYR A 120 -7.45 -2.59 -15.59
CA TYR A 120 -8.41 -2.39 -16.69
C TYR A 120 -9.16 -1.08 -16.50
#